data_AF-A0A1N6VTG7-F1
#
_entry.id   AF-A0A1N6VTG7-F1
#
_cell.length_a   1.000
_cell.length_b   1.000
_cell.length_c   1.000
_cell.angle_alpha   90.00
_cell.angle_beta   90.00
_cell.angle_gamma   90.00
#
_symmetry.space_group_name_H-M   'P 1'
#
loop_
_entity.id
_entity.type
_entity.pdbx_description
1 polymer ?
#
loop_
_entity_poly.entity_id
_entity_poly.type
_entity_poly.pdbx_seq_one_letter_code
_entity_poly.pdbx_strand_id
1 'polypeptide(L)'
;MSKSLANIVNIIRLLKDSDVKLSKKALFLVPVAYLIFPFDLVGDFFPLLGQLDDIAVFILMWPFLRNILNKYQSGDPEVEKTKKDPEAIDIDDYTVE
;
A
#
# COMPACT_ATOMS: atom_id res chain seq x y z
N MET A 1 -3.97 17.01 -41.59
CA MET A 1 -3.27 16.42 -40.43
C MET A 1 -3.99 16.89 -39.18
N SER A 2 -4.40 15.98 -38.28
CA SER A 2 -5.11 16.39 -37.07
C SER A 2 -4.20 17.31 -36.24
N LYS A 3 -4.76 18.43 -35.75
CA LYS A 3 -3.99 19.45 -35.00
C LYS A 3 -3.21 18.84 -33.83
N SER A 4 -3.74 17.78 -33.23
CA SER A 4 -3.10 17.01 -32.14
C SER A 4 -1.78 16.35 -32.54
N LEU A 5 -1.67 15.80 -33.76
CA LEU A 5 -0.42 15.19 -34.24
C LEU A 5 0.67 16.25 -34.44
N ALA A 6 0.30 17.42 -34.97
CA ALA A 6 1.25 18.53 -35.15
C ALA A 6 1.80 19.02 -33.80
N ASN A 7 0.95 19.06 -32.76
CA ASN A 7 1.36 19.46 -31.42
C ASN A 7 2.36 18.49 -30.78
N ILE A 8 2.15 17.17 -30.94
CA ILE A 8 3.08 16.15 -30.41
C ILE A 8 4.46 16.28 -31.07
N VAL A 9 4.50 16.47 -32.39
CA VAL A 9 5.76 16.67 -33.12
C VAL A 9 6.49 17.94 -32.65
N ASN A 10 5.75 19.02 -32.39
CA ASN A 10 6.31 20.26 -31.86
C ASN A 10 6.86 20.08 -30.44
N ILE A 11 6.20 19.29 -29.59
CA ILE A 11 6.70 18.95 -28.25
C ILE A 11 8.00 18.14 -28.34
N ILE A 12 8.07 17.13 -29.22
CA ILE A 12 9.30 16.35 -29.41
C ILE A 12 10.44 17.24 -29.91
N ARG A 13 10.15 18.17 -30.83
CA ARG A 13 11.12 19.18 -31.28
C ARG A 13 11.60 20.07 -30.13
N LEU A 14 10.69 20.58 -29.31
CA LEU A 14 11.01 21.39 -28.12
C LEU A 14 11.91 20.65 -27.13
N LEU A 15 11.66 19.35 -26.90
CA LEU A 15 12.48 18.52 -26.01
C LEU A 15 13.88 18.27 -26.58
N LYS A 16 14.00 18.10 -27.89
CA LYS A 16 15.27 17.84 -28.59
C LYS A 16 16.12 19.09 -28.84
N ASP A 17 15.49 20.27 -28.84
CA ASP A 17 16.15 21.55 -29.07
C ASP A 17 17.14 21.92 -27.95
N SER A 18 18.43 22.08 -28.26
CA SER A 18 19.49 22.41 -27.30
C SER A 18 19.39 23.84 -26.75
N ASP A 19 18.72 24.75 -27.46
CA ASP A 19 18.61 26.16 -27.06
C ASP A 19 17.51 26.38 -26.01
N VAL A 20 16.65 25.37 -25.82
CA VAL A 20 15.59 25.40 -24.81
C VAL A 20 16.19 25.05 -23.45
N LYS A 21 16.12 26.01 -22.53
CA LYS A 21 16.50 25.82 -21.11
C LYS A 21 15.85 24.56 -20.53
N LEU A 22 16.63 23.79 -19.77
CA LEU A 22 16.19 22.53 -19.16
C LEU A 22 14.92 22.70 -18.31
N SER A 23 14.77 23.84 -17.63
CA SER A 23 13.59 24.17 -16.82
C SER A 23 12.29 24.17 -17.62
N LYS A 24 12.32 24.62 -18.88
CA LYS A 24 11.15 24.61 -19.76
C LYS A 24 10.82 23.19 -20.24
N LYS A 25 11.84 22.37 -20.46
CA LYS A 25 11.67 20.94 -20.79
C LYS A 25 11.11 20.14 -19.61
N ALA A 26 11.55 20.47 -18.39
CA ALA A 26 11.10 19.84 -17.16
C ALA A 26 9.59 19.96 -16.96
N LEU A 27 8.98 21.07 -17.40
CA LEU A 27 7.52 21.27 -17.32
C LEU A 27 6.72 20.17 -18.04
N PHE A 28 7.31 19.55 -19.07
CA PHE A 28 6.70 18.42 -19.79
C PHE A 28 7.24 17.07 -19.32
N LEU A 29 8.56 16.98 -19.06
CA LEU A 29 9.19 15.72 -18.66
C LEU A 29 8.76 15.25 -17.26
N VAL A 30 8.55 16.17 -16.31
CA VAL A 30 8.18 15.81 -14.93
C VAL A 30 6.81 15.12 -14.87
N PRO A 31 5.73 15.66 -15.48
CA PRO A 31 4.45 14.95 -15.53
C PRO A 31 4.51 13.62 -16.29
N VAL A 32 5.29 13.53 -17.37
CA VAL A 32 5.44 12.29 -18.15
C VAL A 32 6.22 11.24 -17.36
N ALA A 33 7.30 11.64 -16.68
CA ALA A 33 8.05 10.76 -15.80
C ALA A 33 7.20 10.29 -14.61
N TYR A 34 6.38 11.17 -14.04
CA TYR A 34 5.40 10.84 -13.01
C TYR A 34 4.38 9.80 -13.49
N LEU A 35 3.91 9.89 -14.74
CA LEU A 35 3.00 8.90 -15.32
C LEU A 35 3.67 7.55 -15.59
N ILE A 36 4.96 7.55 -15.99
CA ILE A 36 5.70 6.33 -16.34
C ILE A 36 6.24 5.60 -15.09
N PHE A 37 6.56 6.35 -14.03
CA PHE A 37 7.11 5.83 -12.79
C PHE A 37 6.15 6.06 -11.61
N PRO A 38 5.03 5.30 -11.54
CA PRO A 38 4.06 5.43 -10.45
C PRO A 38 4.52 4.67 -9.19
N PHE A 39 5.76 4.89 -8.72
CA PHE A 39 6.29 4.21 -7.54
C PHE A 39 6.67 5.21 -6.42
N ASP A 40 6.04 4.98 -5.26
CA ASP A 40 6.19 5.57 -3.92
C ASP A 40 6.30 7.09 -3.75
N LEU A 41 5.58 7.85 -4.58
CA LEU A 41 5.39 9.29 -4.33
C LEU A 41 4.53 9.62 -3.09
N VAL A 42 3.78 8.65 -2.56
CA VAL A 42 3.05 8.78 -1.28
C VAL A 42 3.98 8.47 -0.09
N GLY A 43 5.06 7.71 -0.33
CA GLY A 43 5.86 7.09 0.72
C GLY A 43 6.90 7.96 1.42
N ASP A 44 7.12 9.22 1.02
CA ASP A 44 8.05 10.10 1.77
C ASP A 44 7.87 11.63 1.55
N PHE A 45 7.02 12.11 0.63
CA PHE A 45 6.88 13.57 0.35
C PHE A 45 5.73 14.27 1.07
N PHE A 46 4.71 13.52 1.53
CA PHE A 46 3.60 14.05 2.31
C PHE A 46 3.62 13.42 3.70
N PRO A 47 4.29 14.03 4.69
CA PRO A 47 4.37 13.45 6.04
C PRO A 47 3.00 13.18 6.68
N LEU A 48 1.92 13.80 6.19
CA LEU A 48 0.54 13.60 6.65
C LEU A 48 -0.26 12.56 5.86
N LEU A 49 0.06 12.31 4.58
CA LEU A 49 -0.69 11.34 3.76
C LEU A 49 -0.15 9.92 3.92
N GLY A 50 1.15 9.76 4.15
CA GLY A 50 1.73 8.45 4.48
C GLY A 50 1.17 7.88 5.79
N GLN A 51 0.94 8.74 6.80
CA GLN A 51 0.33 8.35 8.08
C GLN A 51 -1.15 8.00 7.99
N LEU A 52 -1.84 8.48 6.95
CA LEU A 52 -3.28 8.23 6.79
C LEU A 52 -3.56 6.74 6.56
N ASP A 53 -2.65 6.05 5.86
CA ASP A 53 -2.76 4.60 5.62
C ASP A 53 -2.63 3.81 6.93
N ASP A 54 -1.63 4.11 7.75
CA ASP A 54 -1.46 3.50 9.08
C ASP A 54 -2.67 3.72 10.00
N ILE A 55 -3.23 4.95 10.00
CA ILE A 55 -4.43 5.29 10.76
C ILE A 55 -5.64 4.53 10.23
N ALA A 56 -5.78 4.40 8.91
CA ALA A 56 -6.87 3.65 8.29
C ALA A 56 -6.80 2.17 8.66
N VAL A 57 -5.62 1.55 8.59
CA VAL A 57 -5.38 0.17 9.03
C VAL A 57 -5.74 0.01 10.51
N PHE A 58 -5.31 0.93 11.38
CA PHE A 58 -5.63 0.88 12.80
C PHE A 58 -7.13 0.96 13.08
N ILE A 59 -7.85 1.90 12.44
CA ILE A 59 -9.31 2.04 12.56
C ILE A 59 -10.03 0.77 12.10
N LEU A 60 -9.60 0.19 10.98
CA LEU A 60 -10.20 -1.03 10.44
C LEU A 60 -9.94 -2.26 11.31
N MET A 61 -8.76 -2.36 11.93
CA MET A 61 -8.42 -3.48 12.83
C MET A 61 -9.02 -3.36 14.23
N TRP A 62 -9.34 -2.14 14.67
CA TRP A 62 -9.90 -1.87 16.00
C TRP A 62 -11.13 -2.72 16.40
N PRO A 63 -12.17 -2.91 15.57
CA PRO A 63 -13.31 -3.78 15.92
C PRO A 63 -12.91 -5.24 16.11
N PHE A 64 -11.96 -5.75 15.31
CA PHE A 64 -11.44 -7.12 15.46
C PHE A 64 -10.70 -7.27 16.78
N LEU A 65 -9.83 -6.31 17.11
CA LEU A 65 -9.09 -6.30 18.37
C LEU A 65 -10.04 -6.21 19.58
N ARG A 66 -11.08 -5.39 19.51
CA ARG A 66 -12.11 -5.32 20.55
C ARG A 66 -12.87 -6.63 20.70
N ASN A 67 -13.21 -7.29 19.60
CA ASN A 67 -13.89 -8.58 19.65
C ASN A 67 -13.01 -9.64 20.35
N ILE A 68 -11.72 -9.71 20.00
CA ILE A 68 -10.76 -10.62 20.64
C ILE A 68 -10.61 -10.28 22.12
N LEU A 69 -10.49 -9.01 22.47
CA LEU A 69 -10.32 -8.57 23.87
C LEU A 69 -11.55 -8.88 24.72
N ASN A 70 -12.75 -8.69 24.16
CA ASN A 70 -14.00 -9.01 24.85
C ASN A 70 -14.12 -10.53 25.10
N LYS A 71 -13.78 -11.36 24.11
CA LYS A 71 -13.74 -12.82 24.28
C LYS A 71 -12.74 -13.23 25.36
N TYR A 72 -11.56 -12.61 25.37
CA TYR A 72 -10.52 -12.85 26.38
C TYR A 72 -10.99 -12.47 27.80
N GLN A 73 -11.65 -11.33 27.95
CA GLN A 73 -12.12 -10.84 29.25
C GLN A 73 -13.36 -11.56 29.76
N SER A 74 -14.24 -12.02 28.86
CA SER A 74 -15.48 -12.70 29.23
C SER A 74 -15.27 -14.16 29.65
N GLY A 75 -14.03 -14.65 29.64
CA GLY A 75 -13.72 -16.05 29.97
C GLY A 75 -14.28 -17.03 28.95
N ASP A 76 -14.33 -16.64 27.67
CA ASP A 76 -14.84 -17.50 26.60
C ASP A 76 -14.08 -18.84 26.60
N PRO A 77 -14.77 -19.99 26.73
CA PRO A 77 -14.13 -21.30 26.84
C PRO A 77 -13.26 -21.67 25.62
N GLU A 78 -13.48 -21.02 24.47
CA GLU A 78 -12.65 -21.17 23.27
C GLU A 78 -11.23 -20.59 23.47
N VAL A 79 -11.11 -19.47 24.22
CA VAL A 79 -9.83 -18.83 24.57
C VAL A 79 -9.13 -19.58 25.70
N GLU A 80 -9.87 -20.14 26.67
CA GLU A 80 -9.30 -21.00 27.72
C GLU A 80 -8.75 -22.32 27.18
N LYS A 81 -9.41 -22.95 26.21
CA LYS A 81 -8.90 -24.17 25.56
C LYS A 81 -7.57 -23.93 24.85
N THR A 82 -7.46 -22.83 24.13
CA THR A 82 -6.21 -22.42 23.44
C THR A 82 -5.08 -22.11 24.43
N LYS A 83 -5.39 -21.56 25.62
CA LYS A 83 -4.41 -21.35 26.69
C LYS A 83 -3.95 -22.63 27.37
N LYS A 84 -4.86 -23.59 27.55
CA LYS A 84 -4.54 -24.89 28.16
C LYS A 84 -3.75 -25.79 27.23
N ASP A 85 -3.85 -25.58 25.92
CA ASP A 85 -3.22 -26.48 24.97
C ASP A 85 -2.60 -25.81 23.74
N PRO A 86 -1.43 -25.16 23.89
CA PRO A 86 -0.66 -24.68 22.75
C PRO A 86 0.19 -25.77 22.08
N GLU A 87 0.34 -26.97 22.68
CA GLU A 87 1.27 -28.02 22.21
C GLU A 87 0.74 -29.47 22.30
N ALA A 88 -0.49 -29.78 22.73
CA ALA A 88 -1.00 -31.14 22.54
C ALA A 88 -1.15 -31.43 21.05
N ILE A 89 -0.15 -32.13 20.55
CA ILE A 89 -0.32 -33.05 19.45
C ILE A 89 -1.26 -34.13 20.00
N ASP A 90 -2.47 -34.18 19.46
CA ASP A 90 -3.47 -35.20 19.77
C ASP A 90 -2.95 -36.54 19.23
N ILE A 91 -2.26 -37.31 20.07
CA ILE A 91 -1.78 -38.66 19.76
C ILE A 91 -2.75 -39.68 20.37
N ASP A 92 -4.02 -39.60 19.98
CA ASP A 92 -5.04 -40.55 20.44
C ASP A 92 -5.34 -41.66 19.41
N ASP A 93 -4.68 -41.68 18.24
CA ASP A 93 -4.94 -42.66 17.17
C ASP A 93 -3.78 -43.63 16.88
N TYR A 94 -3.21 -44.25 17.92
CA TYR A 94 -2.45 -45.51 17.75
C TYR A 94 -3.10 -46.65 18.53
N THR A 95 -4.09 -47.30 17.93
CA THR A 95 -4.46 -48.67 18.31
C THR A 95 -3.39 -49.62 17.83
N VAL A 96 -2.58 -50.12 18.76
CA VAL A 96 -1.76 -51.31 18.56
C VAL A 96 -2.65 -52.54 18.67
N GLU A 97 -3.04 -53.07 17.52
CA GLU A 97 -3.41 -54.49 17.36
C GLU A 97 -2.22 -55.28 16.79
#